data_AF-A0A9X0UBZ4-F1
#
_entry.id   AF-A0A9X0UBZ4-F1
#
_cell.length_a   1.000
_cell.length_b   1.000
_cell.length_c   1.000
_cell.angle_alpha   90.00
_cell.angle_beta   90.00
_cell.angle_gamma   90.00
#
_symmetry.space_group_name_H-M   'P 1'
#
loop_
_entity.id
_entity.type
_entity.pdbx_description
1 polymer ?
#
loop_
_entity_poly.entity_id
_entity_poly.type
_entity_poly.pdbx_seq_one_letter_code
_entity_poly.pdbx_strand_id
1 'polypeptide(L)'
;MDSSRRSGPHGRDPLPPVLDMTPDGEFRDPLPPSQRGWVDRALARLGGAALLVTLVTGGLLVVALAVLFVGLLLPVALGAGLIAFVSIWWRMRRLRASGGGRPVRFVVLRR
;
A
#
# COMPACT_ATOMS: atom_id res chain seq x y z
N MET A 1 -11.29 9.19 -67.99
CA MET A 1 -12.64 8.85 -67.52
C MET A 1 -12.54 7.48 -66.89
N ASP A 2 -12.79 7.21 -65.62
CA ASP A 2 -13.13 7.99 -64.43
C ASP A 2 -12.93 6.97 -63.28
N SER A 3 -12.00 7.22 -62.36
CA SER A 3 -12.29 7.79 -61.04
C SER A 3 -13.17 6.90 -60.14
N SER A 4 -12.51 6.11 -59.30
CA SER A 4 -13.01 5.78 -57.96
C SER A 4 -11.84 5.52 -56.99
N ARG A 5 -11.31 6.62 -56.47
CA ARG A 5 -10.72 6.67 -55.11
C ARG A 5 -11.86 6.56 -54.08
N ARG A 6 -11.65 5.80 -53.01
CA ARG A 6 -11.98 6.11 -51.60
C ARG A 6 -11.39 5.00 -50.71
N SER A 7 -10.37 5.26 -49.91
CA SER A 7 -10.44 5.86 -48.56
C SER A 7 -11.20 4.94 -47.58
N GLY A 8 -10.50 4.17 -46.74
CA GLY A 8 -10.18 4.61 -45.38
C GLY A 8 -9.98 3.43 -44.41
N PRO A 9 -9.66 3.69 -43.14
CA PRO A 9 -8.57 3.08 -42.36
C PRO A 9 -9.02 1.94 -41.45
N HIS A 10 -8.13 1.50 -40.54
CA HIS A 10 -8.27 0.45 -39.51
C HIS A 10 -7.78 -0.93 -39.99
N GLY A 11 -6.73 -1.53 -39.46
CA GLY A 11 -5.89 -1.18 -38.33
C GLY A 11 -5.00 -2.38 -38.06
N ARG A 12 -3.69 -2.14 -37.94
CA ARG A 12 -2.69 -3.14 -37.52
C ARG A 12 -2.86 -4.49 -38.22
N ASP A 13 -2.58 -4.55 -39.52
CA ASP A 13 -2.24 -5.86 -40.09
C ASP A 13 -0.89 -6.24 -39.48
N PRO A 14 -0.82 -7.30 -38.66
CA PRO A 14 0.45 -7.87 -38.27
C PRO A 14 1.14 -8.23 -39.59
N LEU A 15 2.37 -7.77 -39.78
CA LEU A 15 3.21 -8.27 -40.86
C LEU A 15 3.02 -9.79 -40.90
N PRO A 16 2.60 -10.38 -42.04
CA PRO A 16 2.24 -11.78 -42.10
C PRO A 16 3.41 -12.57 -41.49
N PRO A 17 3.16 -13.40 -40.48
CA PRO A 17 4.22 -14.05 -39.73
C PRO A 17 5.10 -14.79 -40.74
N VAL A 18 6.36 -14.37 -40.84
CA VAL A 18 7.34 -15.00 -41.72
C VAL A 18 7.47 -16.42 -41.21
N LEU A 19 6.91 -17.34 -42.00
CA LEU A 19 6.85 -18.74 -41.72
C LEU A 19 8.26 -19.29 -41.85
N ASP A 20 8.96 -19.39 -40.72
CA ASP A 20 10.28 -20.03 -40.65
C ASP A 20 10.05 -21.53 -40.88
N MET A 21 10.07 -21.90 -42.15
CA MET A 21 9.94 -23.26 -42.64
C MET A 21 11.33 -23.81 -42.96
N THR A 22 11.51 -25.11 -42.76
CA THR A 22 12.61 -25.85 -43.37
C THR A 22 12.47 -25.81 -44.89
N PRO A 23 13.57 -26.00 -45.65
CA PRO A 23 13.49 -26.05 -47.12
C PRO A 23 12.55 -27.15 -47.66
N ASP A 24 12.19 -28.14 -46.84
CA ASP A 24 11.23 -29.20 -47.14
C ASP A 24 9.77 -28.83 -46.81
N GLY A 25 9.52 -27.61 -46.33
CA GLY A 25 8.17 -27.08 -46.05
C GLY A 25 7.62 -27.43 -44.67
N GLU A 26 8.42 -28.00 -43.77
CA GLU A 26 8.01 -28.18 -42.38
C GLU A 26 8.16 -26.88 -41.60
N PHE A 27 7.15 -26.52 -40.80
CA PHE A 27 7.25 -25.42 -39.84
C PHE A 27 8.32 -25.77 -38.81
N ARG A 28 9.21 -24.83 -38.48
CA ARG A 28 10.05 -25.02 -37.30
C ARG A 28 9.18 -25.00 -36.05
N ASP A 29 8.98 -26.17 -35.46
CA ASP A 29 8.34 -26.28 -34.15
C ASP A 29 9.11 -25.41 -33.14
N PRO A 30 8.41 -24.61 -32.31
CA PRO A 30 9.06 -23.95 -31.19
C PRO A 30 9.73 -25.04 -30.36
N LEU A 31 11.05 -24.89 -30.18
CA LEU A 31 11.90 -25.84 -29.48
C LEU A 31 11.17 -26.39 -28.24
N PRO A 32 11.01 -27.73 -28.11
CA PRO A 32 10.16 -28.29 -27.09
C PRO A 32 10.58 -27.77 -25.70
N PRO A 33 9.63 -27.51 -24.78
CA PRO A 33 9.92 -26.96 -23.45
C PRO A 33 10.86 -27.83 -22.60
N SER A 34 11.24 -29.01 -23.09
CA SER A 34 12.26 -29.90 -22.55
C SER A 34 13.67 -29.29 -22.51
N GLN A 35 13.93 -28.19 -23.23
CA GLN A 35 15.18 -27.43 -23.11
C GLN A 35 15.18 -26.32 -22.05
N ARG A 36 14.14 -26.21 -21.20
CA ARG A 36 14.26 -25.45 -19.95
C ARG A 36 15.29 -26.13 -19.07
N GLY A 37 16.54 -25.68 -19.20
CA GLY A 37 17.68 -26.22 -18.49
C GLY A 37 17.44 -26.22 -16.99
N TRP A 38 18.11 -27.12 -16.28
CA TRP A 38 18.05 -27.19 -14.81
C TRP A 38 18.31 -25.82 -14.14
N VAL A 39 19.09 -24.97 -14.81
CA VAL A 39 19.36 -23.57 -14.48
C VAL A 39 18.09 -22.72 -14.44
N ASP A 40 17.23 -22.73 -15.46
CA ASP A 40 15.97 -21.95 -15.47
C ASP A 40 15.05 -22.35 -14.31
N ARG A 41 15.01 -23.65 -14.00
CA ARG A 41 14.22 -24.17 -12.88
C ARG A 41 14.80 -23.74 -11.54
N ALA A 42 16.13 -23.65 -11.42
CA ALA A 42 16.79 -23.10 -10.24
C ALA A 42 16.52 -21.60 -10.10
N LEU A 43 16.64 -20.81 -11.17
CA LEU A 43 16.34 -19.37 -11.15
C LEU A 43 14.89 -19.09 -10.79
N ALA A 44 13.93 -19.83 -11.35
CA ALA A 44 12.52 -19.67 -10.99
C ALA A 44 12.27 -19.94 -9.50
N ARG A 45 12.96 -20.94 -8.93
CA ARG A 45 12.82 -21.31 -7.51
C ARG A 45 13.50 -20.32 -6.58
N LEU A 46 14.69 -19.82 -6.95
CA LEU A 46 15.37 -18.74 -6.24
C LEU A 46 14.57 -17.44 -6.31
N GLY A 47 14.02 -17.08 -7.47
CA GLY A 47 13.19 -15.90 -7.63
C GLY A 47 11.93 -15.96 -6.77
N GLY A 48 11.24 -17.11 -6.76
CA GLY A 48 10.09 -17.34 -5.89
C GLY A 48 10.44 -17.29 -4.40
N ALA A 49 11.55 -17.93 -3.99
CA ALA A 49 12.02 -17.89 -2.61
C ALA A 49 12.43 -16.48 -2.18
N ALA A 50 13.15 -15.76 -3.04
CA ALA A 50 13.56 -14.37 -2.79
C ALA A 50 12.34 -13.47 -2.61
N LEU A 51 11.30 -13.64 -3.43
CA LEU A 51 10.05 -12.88 -3.31
C LEU A 51 9.31 -13.21 -2.01
N LEU A 52 9.29 -14.48 -1.60
CA LEU A 52 8.71 -14.88 -0.32
C LEU A 52 9.46 -14.26 0.86
N VAL A 53 10.79 -14.31 0.83
CA VAL A 53 11.66 -13.75 1.86
C VAL A 53 11.51 -12.23 1.95
N THR A 54 11.48 -11.52 0.82
CA THR A 54 11.27 -10.07 0.82
C THR A 54 9.88 -9.70 1.33
N LEU A 55 8.85 -10.47 0.98
CA LEU A 55 7.50 -10.23 1.49
C LEU A 55 7.42 -10.43 3.01
N VAL A 56 8.00 -11.51 3.54
CA VAL A 56 8.05 -11.77 4.98
C VAL A 56 8.86 -10.69 5.70
N THR A 57 10.03 -10.34 5.18
CA THR A 57 10.91 -9.33 5.78
C THR A 57 10.26 -7.96 5.77
N GLY A 58 9.64 -7.57 4.65
CA GLY A 58 8.90 -6.32 4.53
C GLY A 58 7.71 -6.27 5.49
N GLY A 59 6.95 -7.37 5.61
CA GLY A 59 5.88 -7.49 6.59
C GLY A 59 6.36 -7.34 8.03
N LEU A 60 7.45 -8.04 8.39
CA LEU A 60 8.07 -7.91 9.71
C LEU A 60 8.53 -6.48 10.00
N LEU A 61 9.10 -5.80 9.00
CA LEU A 61 9.53 -4.41 9.12
C LEU A 61 8.32 -3.51 9.47
N VAL A 62 7.20 -3.66 8.76
CA VAL A 62 5.98 -2.90 9.03
C VAL A 62 5.46 -3.16 10.45
N VAL A 63 5.44 -4.42 10.88
CA VAL A 63 5.03 -4.79 12.25
C VAL A 63 5.97 -4.17 13.29
N ALA A 64 7.27 -4.23 13.07
CA ALA A 64 8.26 -3.64 13.97
C ALA A 64 8.07 -2.12 14.09
N LEU A 65 7.82 -1.43 12.97
CA LEU A 65 7.51 0.00 12.97
C LEU A 65 6.21 0.30 13.73
N ALA A 66 5.16 -0.52 13.56
CA ALA A 66 3.92 -0.35 14.29
C ALA A 66 4.11 -0.51 15.80
N VAL A 67 4.85 -1.53 16.22
CA VAL A 67 5.17 -1.77 17.64
C VAL A 67 6.00 -0.61 18.21
N LEU A 68 7.00 -0.12 17.47
CA LEU A 68 7.78 1.05 17.87
C LEU A 68 6.89 2.27 18.07
N PHE A 69 5.99 2.53 17.11
CA PHE A 69 5.10 3.68 17.17
C PHE A 69 4.13 3.58 18.35
N VAL A 70 3.50 2.42 18.57
CA VAL A 70 2.64 2.18 19.72
C VAL A 70 3.43 2.30 21.02
N GLY A 71 4.63 1.72 21.09
CA GLY A 71 5.52 1.80 22.23
C GLY A 71 5.95 3.23 22.57
N LEU A 72 6.06 4.11 21.57
CA LEU A 72 6.34 5.53 21.77
C LEU A 72 5.08 6.34 22.11
N LEU A 73 3.95 6.01 21.49
CA LEU A 73 2.69 6.70 21.71
C LEU A 73 2.13 6.44 23.11
N LEU A 74 2.32 5.23 23.63
CA LEU A 74 1.83 4.81 24.94
C LEU A 74 2.36 5.70 26.09
N PRO A 75 3.67 5.93 26.27
CA PRO A 75 4.17 6.81 27.33
C PRO A 75 3.75 8.27 27.11
N VAL A 76 3.65 8.73 25.85
CA VAL A 76 3.16 10.09 25.54
C VAL A 76 1.70 10.24 25.95
N ALA A 77 0.85 9.26 25.62
CA ALA A 77 -0.56 9.25 25.99
C ALA A 77 -0.74 9.17 27.52
N LEU A 78 0.06 8.35 28.20
CA LEU A 78 0.08 8.28 29.66
C LEU A 78 0.48 9.61 30.29
N GLY A 79 1.55 10.25 29.77
CA GLY A 79 1.99 11.57 30.23
C GLY A 79 0.94 12.65 30.02
N ALA A 80 0.35 12.72 28.83
CA ALA A 80 -0.72 13.66 28.51
C ALA A 80 -1.96 13.43 29.39
N GLY A 81 -2.36 12.17 29.59
CA GLY A 81 -3.46 11.80 30.47
C GLY A 81 -3.21 12.20 31.92
N LEU A 82 -2.00 11.97 32.43
CA LEU A 82 -1.62 12.35 33.79
C LEU A 82 -1.62 13.87 33.97
N ILE A 83 -1.06 14.61 33.01
CA ILE A 83 -1.06 16.09 33.03
C ILE A 83 -2.50 16.61 33.00
N ALA A 84 -3.35 16.09 32.12
CA ALA A 84 -4.75 16.47 32.04
C ALA A 84 -5.48 16.18 33.36
N PHE A 85 -5.26 14.99 33.94
CA PHE A 85 -5.84 14.58 35.21
C PHE A 85 -5.41 15.50 36.36
N VAL A 86 -4.10 15.77 36.50
CA VAL A 86 -3.57 16.68 37.54
C VAL A 86 -4.10 18.09 37.35
N SER A 87 -4.17 18.58 36.11
CA SER A 87 -4.71 19.91 35.79
C SER A 87 -6.17 20.04 36.24
N ILE A 88 -7.00 19.04 35.92
CA ILE A 88 -8.42 19.00 36.32
C ILE A 88 -8.55 18.88 37.84
N TRP A 89 -7.79 17.98 38.46
CA TRP A 89 -7.77 17.82 39.91
C TRP A 89 -7.45 19.14 40.59
N TRP A 90 -6.39 19.81 40.16
CA TRP A 90 -5.94 21.04 40.79
C TRP A 90 -6.95 22.17 40.62
N ARG A 91 -7.62 22.24 39.47
CA ARG A 91 -8.75 23.14 39.24
C ARG A 91 -9.93 22.84 40.17
N MET A 92 -10.33 21.57 40.30
CA MET A 92 -11.40 21.17 41.24
C MET A 92 -11.02 21.45 42.69
N ARG A 93 -9.77 21.18 43.08
CA ARG A 93 -9.27 21.47 44.43
C ARG A 93 -9.30 22.98 44.70
N ARG A 94 -8.94 23.81 43.72
CA ARG A 94 -9.06 25.27 43.84
C ARG A 94 -10.52 25.72 43.97
N LEU A 95 -11.45 25.17 43.18
CA LEU A 95 -12.88 25.48 43.32
C LEU A 95 -13.45 25.07 44.69
N ARG A 96 -12.97 23.95 45.26
CA ARG A 96 -13.32 23.51 46.62
C ARG A 96 -12.69 24.39 47.70
N ALA A 97 -11.42 24.77 47.53
CA ALA A 97 -10.70 25.65 48.46
C ALA A 97 -11.23 27.10 48.46
N SER A 98 -11.77 27.57 47.33
CA SER A 98 -12.51 28.83 47.24
C SER A 98 -13.98 28.73 47.73
N GLY A 99 -14.36 27.62 48.37
CA GLY A 99 -15.58 27.55 49.17
C GLY A 99 -16.89 27.45 48.39
N GLY A 100 -16.99 26.58 47.37
CA GLY A 100 -18.29 26.06 46.89
C GLY A 100 -19.32 27.08 46.36
N GLY A 101 -18.93 28.34 46.13
CA GLY A 101 -19.88 29.42 45.88
C GLY A 101 -19.33 30.47 44.93
N ARG A 102 -19.33 30.18 43.63
CA ARG A 102 -19.65 31.22 42.66
C ARG A 102 -20.91 30.76 41.95
N PRO A 103 -22.10 31.27 42.32
CA PRO A 103 -23.30 30.95 41.58
C PRO A 103 -23.02 31.34 40.14
N VAL A 104 -23.32 30.42 39.23
CA VAL A 104 -23.46 30.73 37.81
C VAL A 104 -24.42 31.93 37.78
N ARG A 105 -23.90 33.15 37.63
CA ARG A 105 -24.71 34.36 37.62
C ARG A 105 -25.40 34.35 36.28
N PHE A 106 -26.54 33.69 36.21
CA PHE A 106 -27.44 33.73 35.08
C PHE A 106 -27.85 35.19 34.88
N VAL A 107 -27.20 35.87 33.92
CA VAL A 107 -27.64 37.17 33.44
C VAL A 107 -28.85 36.88 32.55
N VAL A 108 -30.03 36.86 33.15
CA VAL A 108 -31.29 36.87 32.40
C VAL A 108 -31.42 38.26 31.78
N LEU A 109 -31.08 38.39 30.50
CA LEU A 109 -31.50 39.56 29.72
C LEU A 109 -33.02 39.51 29.58
N ARG A 110 -33.71 40.34 30.35
CA ARG A 110 -35.12 40.62 30.12
C ARG A 110 -35.18 41.73 29.07
N ARG A 111 -35.63 41.38 27.88
CA ARG A 111 -35.90 42.31 26.76
C ARG A 111 -37.21 43.03 27.00
#